data_AF-A0A8H8RU86-F1
#
_entry.id   AF-A0A8H8RU86-F1
#
_cell.length_a   1.000
_cell.length_b   1.000
_cell.length_c   1.000
_cell.angle_alpha   90.00
_cell.angle_beta   90.00
_cell.angle_gamma   90.00
#
_symmetry.space_group_name_H-M   'P 1'
#
loop_
_entity.id
_entity.type
_entity.pdbx_description
1 polymer ?
#
loop_
_entity_poly.entity_id
_entity_poly.type
_entity_poly.pdbx_seq_one_letter_code
_entity_poly.pdbx_strand_id
1 'polypeptide(L)'
;MSQESNSALTNHGVLQAARLGAHLAATGVKVSHIFSSDLQRAANTAEAIRVAQSPTPQAVVQLHLLREQDFGFYEGKTFSQRPRDPSGRDAHLDAHRNDPGFRDVESKEFMMARVDAFVDVHLLPLFAVVRDEHSIVVVAHGIILNYLWRNILKRFPTANVAVAASADRGLSLDYIGVWSNTGVLDLEVKMRPGVIPVQEKPTYGPPLEVPPTLSSAEAGPPELSQQYTGLSSSATISAPVSRPMLPHMLLAVKAVNNLEHLNGLKKTRGGIGSLKHDPTQKTMESFFKKRTD
;
A
#
# COMPACT_ATOMS: atom_id res chain seq x y z
N MET A 1 6.36 13.81 12.66
CA MET A 1 6.61 12.43 12.17
C MET A 1 5.60 11.52 12.85
N SER A 2 4.69 10.89 12.11
CA SER A 2 3.70 9.95 12.68
C SER A 2 4.44 8.75 13.27
N GLN A 3 4.20 8.46 14.56
CA GLN A 3 4.58 7.18 15.15
C GLN A 3 3.42 6.20 14.90
N GLU A 4 3.32 5.69 13.68
CA GLU A 4 2.56 4.47 13.42
C GLU A 4 3.33 3.27 13.98
N SER A 5 2.63 2.24 14.47
CA SER A 5 3.28 1.05 15.01
C SER A 5 4.10 0.30 13.95
N ASN A 6 5.42 0.47 13.99
CA ASN A 6 6.38 -0.18 13.10
C ASN A 6 6.77 -1.57 13.61
N SER A 7 5.76 -2.43 13.83
CA SER A 7 5.96 -3.79 14.31
C SER A 7 6.62 -4.68 13.25
N ALA A 8 7.55 -5.52 13.72
CA ALA A 8 8.15 -6.56 12.90
C ALA A 8 7.18 -7.75 12.72
N LEU A 9 7.49 -8.64 11.77
CA LEU A 9 6.78 -9.91 11.62
C LEU A 9 6.93 -10.77 12.88
N THR A 10 5.94 -11.60 13.15
CA THR A 10 6.09 -12.70 14.10
C THR A 10 6.85 -13.86 13.45
N ASN A 11 7.30 -14.84 14.25
CA ASN A 11 7.89 -16.07 13.72
C ASN A 11 6.98 -16.77 12.69
N HIS A 12 5.67 -16.83 12.96
CA HIS A 12 4.71 -17.37 12.00
C HIS A 12 4.60 -16.50 10.75
N GLY A 13 4.59 -15.17 10.91
CA GLY A 13 4.55 -14.22 9.79
C GLY A 13 5.74 -14.38 8.84
N VAL A 14 6.95 -14.62 9.37
CA VAL A 14 8.14 -14.89 8.54
C VAL A 14 7.98 -16.16 7.72
N LEU A 15 7.46 -17.24 8.31
CA LEU A 15 7.18 -18.48 7.58
C LEU A 15 6.11 -18.27 6.48
N GLN A 16 5.07 -17.48 6.78
CA GLN A 16 4.04 -17.14 5.80
C GLN A 16 4.63 -16.35 4.62
N ALA A 17 5.49 -15.37 4.88
CA ALA A 17 6.15 -14.56 3.87
C ALA A 17 7.11 -15.39 2.99
N ALA A 18 7.93 -16.24 3.61
CA ALA A 18 8.84 -17.13 2.89
C ALA A 18 8.08 -18.12 1.97
N ARG A 19 6.99 -18.70 2.47
CA ARG A 19 6.14 -19.59 1.65
C ARG A 19 5.45 -18.86 0.50
N LEU A 20 5.01 -17.62 0.71
CA LEU A 20 4.46 -16.80 -0.36
C LEU A 20 5.49 -16.58 -1.47
N GLY A 21 6.71 -16.13 -1.11
CA GLY A 21 7.78 -15.93 -2.08
C GLY A 21 8.12 -17.19 -2.86
N ALA A 22 8.29 -18.32 -2.17
CA ALA A 22 8.58 -19.62 -2.78
C ALA A 22 7.44 -20.11 -3.70
N HIS A 23 6.19 -19.91 -3.29
CA HIS A 23 5.03 -20.30 -4.08
C HIS A 23 4.95 -19.51 -5.39
N LEU A 24 5.11 -18.19 -5.34
CA LEU A 24 5.12 -17.34 -6.55
C LEU A 24 6.25 -17.76 -7.52
N ALA A 25 7.44 -18.06 -7.01
CA ALA A 25 8.54 -18.55 -7.83
C ALA A 25 8.22 -19.92 -8.46
N ALA A 26 7.64 -20.84 -7.69
CA ALA A 26 7.30 -22.18 -8.15
C ALA A 26 6.16 -22.21 -9.18
N THR A 27 5.22 -21.27 -9.12
CA THR A 27 4.12 -21.13 -10.09
C THR A 27 4.51 -20.33 -11.33
N GLY A 28 5.78 -19.93 -11.45
CA GLY A 28 6.31 -19.25 -12.64
C GLY A 28 5.96 -17.77 -12.74
N VAL A 29 5.50 -17.15 -11.65
CA VAL A 29 5.24 -15.70 -11.60
C VAL A 29 6.57 -14.96 -11.72
N LYS A 30 6.77 -14.23 -12.82
CA LYS A 30 7.99 -13.44 -13.07
C LYS A 30 7.83 -12.03 -12.54
N VAL A 31 8.34 -11.76 -11.36
CA VAL A 31 8.20 -10.43 -10.74
C VAL A 31 9.16 -9.43 -11.37
N SER A 32 8.63 -8.30 -11.88
CA SER A 32 9.45 -7.20 -12.42
C SER A 32 9.63 -6.04 -11.45
N HIS A 33 8.56 -5.69 -10.72
CA HIS A 33 8.53 -4.55 -9.81
C HIS A 33 7.89 -4.97 -8.49
N ILE A 34 8.42 -4.49 -7.38
CA ILE A 34 7.87 -4.72 -6.05
C ILE A 34 7.76 -3.37 -5.32
N PHE A 35 6.54 -3.02 -4.96
CA PHE A 35 6.25 -1.90 -4.07
C PHE A 35 5.83 -2.43 -2.70
N SER A 36 6.23 -1.75 -1.63
CA SER A 36 5.72 -2.05 -0.31
C SER A 36 5.47 -0.81 0.52
N SER A 37 4.64 -0.94 1.55
CA SER A 37 4.75 -0.04 2.69
C SER A 37 6.16 -0.11 3.28
N ASP A 38 6.64 1.01 3.80
CA ASP A 38 7.91 1.12 4.54
C ASP A 38 7.82 0.61 5.99
N LEU A 39 6.63 0.19 6.46
CA LEU A 39 6.50 -0.48 7.75
C LEU A 39 7.14 -1.88 7.66
N GLN A 40 7.94 -2.24 8.66
CA GLN A 40 8.79 -3.43 8.69
C GLN A 40 8.07 -4.71 8.30
N ARG A 41 6.86 -4.94 8.80
CA ARG A 41 6.07 -6.14 8.45
C ARG A 41 5.80 -6.29 6.94
N ALA A 42 5.52 -5.19 6.24
CA ALA A 42 5.27 -5.19 4.81
C ALA A 42 6.58 -5.24 4.02
N ALA A 43 7.56 -4.42 4.41
CA ALA A 43 8.90 -4.40 3.83
C ALA A 43 9.57 -5.79 3.88
N ASN A 44 9.55 -6.46 5.03
CA ASN A 44 10.13 -7.79 5.20
C ASN A 44 9.39 -8.86 4.39
N THR A 45 8.07 -8.72 4.24
CA THR A 45 7.27 -9.63 3.39
C THR A 45 7.62 -9.45 1.92
N ALA A 46 7.74 -8.19 1.45
CA ALA A 46 8.15 -7.86 0.10
C ALA A 46 9.57 -8.35 -0.22
N GLU A 47 10.48 -8.22 0.75
CA GLU A 47 11.85 -8.71 0.61
C GLU A 47 11.89 -10.24 0.51
N ALA A 48 11.09 -10.95 1.33
CA ALA A 48 10.96 -12.41 1.21
C ALA A 48 10.46 -12.87 -0.16
N ILE A 49 9.54 -12.10 -0.78
CA ILE A 49 9.12 -12.33 -2.16
C ILE A 49 10.29 -12.09 -3.12
N ARG A 50 10.98 -10.95 -2.99
CA ARG A 50 12.10 -10.56 -3.88
C ARG A 50 13.21 -11.61 -3.92
N VAL A 51 13.69 -12.06 -2.76
CA VAL A 51 14.83 -13.00 -2.67
C VAL A 51 14.48 -14.41 -3.13
N ALA A 52 13.19 -14.77 -3.18
CA ALA A 52 12.74 -16.07 -3.67
C ALA A 52 12.71 -16.14 -5.22
N GLN A 53 12.82 -15.00 -5.91
CA GLN A 53 12.75 -14.92 -7.36
C GLN A 53 14.12 -15.19 -8.02
N SER A 54 14.08 -15.78 -9.21
CA SER A 54 15.27 -16.06 -10.03
C SER A 54 15.03 -15.66 -11.50
N PRO A 55 15.75 -14.67 -12.05
CA PRO A 55 16.71 -13.81 -11.35
C PRO A 55 16.03 -12.94 -10.29
N THR A 56 16.81 -12.51 -9.29
CA THR A 56 16.31 -11.61 -8.25
C THR A 56 16.00 -10.23 -8.83
N PRO A 57 14.78 -9.68 -8.67
CA PRO A 57 14.40 -8.35 -9.16
C PRO A 57 15.16 -7.23 -8.46
N GLN A 58 14.98 -6.02 -9.00
CA GLN A 58 15.44 -4.78 -8.37
C GLN A 58 14.91 -4.64 -6.94
N ALA A 59 15.59 -3.81 -6.14
CA ALA A 59 15.23 -3.58 -4.76
C ALA A 59 13.77 -3.13 -4.61
N VAL A 60 13.14 -3.53 -3.49
CA VAL A 60 11.76 -3.15 -3.16
C VAL A 60 11.67 -1.63 -3.03
N VAL A 61 10.71 -1.02 -3.73
CA VAL A 61 10.39 0.40 -3.60
C VAL A 61 9.44 0.58 -2.42
N GLN A 62 9.95 1.12 -1.32
CA GLN A 62 9.20 1.33 -0.08
C GLN A 62 8.56 2.72 -0.05
N LEU A 63 7.25 2.79 0.18
CA LEU A 63 6.47 4.03 0.06
C LEU A 63 5.56 4.23 1.28
N HIS A 64 5.61 5.44 1.86
CA HIS A 64 4.66 5.87 2.90
C HIS A 64 3.20 5.84 2.40
N LEU A 65 2.99 6.03 1.09
CA LEU A 65 1.67 5.98 0.46
C LEU A 65 0.93 4.66 0.67
N LEU A 66 1.65 3.58 0.99
CA LEU A 66 1.11 2.24 1.20
C LEU A 66 0.98 1.84 2.67
N ARG A 67 1.27 2.75 3.61
CA ARG A 67 1.11 2.52 5.06
C ARG A 67 -0.32 2.11 5.44
N GLU A 68 -0.48 1.44 6.57
CA GLU A 68 -1.82 1.16 7.09
C GLU A 68 -2.50 2.47 7.50
N GLN A 69 -3.81 2.44 7.74
CA GLN A 69 -4.50 3.56 8.38
C GLN A 69 -3.78 3.98 9.66
N ASP A 70 -3.45 5.28 9.81
CA ASP A 70 -2.98 5.82 11.10
C ASP A 70 -4.16 5.82 12.08
N PHE A 71 -4.07 5.02 13.14
CA PHE A 71 -5.14 4.92 14.14
C PHE A 71 -5.10 6.05 15.17
N GLY A 72 -4.18 7.01 15.05
CA GLY A 72 -4.08 8.17 15.92
C GLY A 72 -4.07 7.78 17.40
N PHE A 73 -5.03 8.30 18.15
CA PHE A 73 -5.27 8.02 19.57
C PHE A 73 -5.43 6.52 19.91
N TYR A 74 -5.79 5.67 18.94
CA TYR A 74 -5.96 4.24 19.14
C TYR A 74 -4.73 3.39 18.81
N GLU A 75 -3.61 4.01 18.40
CA GLU A 75 -2.34 3.31 18.22
C GLU A 75 -1.91 2.62 19.53
N GLY A 76 -1.44 1.37 19.42
CA GLY A 76 -1.03 0.55 20.58
C GLY A 76 -2.16 0.02 21.49
N LYS A 77 -3.39 0.49 21.33
CA LYS A 77 -4.55 0.01 22.13
C LYS A 77 -5.10 -1.30 21.57
N THR A 78 -5.51 -2.21 22.46
CA THR A 78 -6.09 -3.48 22.06
C THR A 78 -7.46 -3.28 21.39
N PHE A 79 -7.88 -4.24 20.57
CA PHE A 79 -9.17 -4.14 19.89
C PHE A 79 -10.36 -4.06 20.87
N SER A 80 -10.23 -4.65 22.07
CA SER A 80 -11.24 -4.55 23.13
C SER A 80 -11.34 -3.15 23.76
N GLN A 81 -10.31 -2.32 23.62
CA GLN A 81 -10.28 -0.93 24.09
C GLN A 81 -10.84 0.05 23.06
N ARG A 82 -11.28 -0.43 21.88
CA ARG A 82 -11.87 0.40 20.83
C ARG A 82 -13.40 0.24 20.83
N PRO A 83 -14.17 1.33 20.73
CA PRO A 83 -15.61 1.25 20.54
C PRO A 83 -15.95 0.44 19.28
N ARG A 84 -16.93 -0.46 19.41
CA ARG A 84 -17.33 -1.38 18.33
C ARG A 84 -18.23 -0.72 17.29
N ASP A 85 -19.06 0.23 17.71
CA ASP A 85 -19.99 0.95 16.85
C ASP A 85 -19.40 2.30 16.37
N PRO A 86 -19.80 2.79 15.18
CA PRO A 86 -19.33 4.07 14.65
C PRO A 86 -19.68 5.26 15.55
N SER A 87 -20.91 5.34 16.04
CA SER A 87 -21.39 6.42 16.92
C SER A 87 -20.60 6.49 18.23
N GLY A 88 -20.34 5.33 18.85
CA GLY A 88 -19.53 5.23 20.07
C GLY A 88 -18.07 5.54 19.82
N ARG A 89 -17.55 5.35 18.61
CA ARG A 89 -16.18 5.75 18.25
C ARG A 89 -16.04 7.26 18.18
N ASP A 90 -16.96 7.94 17.51
CA ASP A 90 -16.93 9.40 17.35
C ASP A 90 -17.09 10.08 18.70
N ALA A 91 -18.07 9.64 19.51
CA ALA A 91 -18.25 10.16 20.87
C ALA A 91 -17.02 9.91 21.78
N HIS A 92 -16.36 8.75 21.64
CA HIS A 92 -15.15 8.45 22.40
C HIS A 92 -13.96 9.32 21.96
N LEU A 93 -13.80 9.58 20.67
CA LEU A 93 -12.75 10.47 20.15
C LEU A 93 -12.99 11.90 20.64
N ASP A 94 -14.22 12.39 20.54
CA ASP A 94 -14.56 13.74 20.98
C ASP A 94 -14.34 13.93 22.48
N ALA A 95 -14.63 12.92 23.30
CA ALA A 95 -14.35 12.95 24.73
C ALA A 95 -12.85 13.09 25.08
N HIS A 96 -11.95 12.66 24.19
CA HIS A 96 -10.50 12.70 24.39
C HIS A 96 -9.81 13.73 23.50
N ARG A 97 -10.56 14.54 22.73
CA ARG A 97 -10.03 15.49 21.73
C ARG A 97 -9.14 16.56 22.37
N ASN A 98 -9.37 16.87 23.64
CA ASN A 98 -8.61 17.87 24.40
C ASN A 98 -7.44 17.25 25.20
N ASP A 99 -7.22 15.94 25.13
CA ASP A 99 -6.12 15.29 25.86
C ASP A 99 -4.77 15.69 25.25
N PRO A 100 -3.74 15.96 26.08
CA PRO A 100 -2.41 16.24 25.59
C PRO A 100 -1.87 15.08 24.73
N GLY A 101 -1.50 15.38 23.48
CA GLY A 101 -0.98 14.39 22.53
C GLY A 101 -2.05 13.58 21.78
N PHE A 102 -3.33 13.93 21.89
CA PHE A 102 -4.39 13.38 21.05
C PHE A 102 -4.06 13.56 19.56
N ARG A 103 -4.30 12.50 18.78
CA ARG A 103 -4.25 12.53 17.32
C ARG A 103 -5.52 11.89 16.77
N ASP A 104 -6.13 12.55 15.81
CA ASP A 104 -7.26 11.98 15.08
C ASP A 104 -6.83 10.73 14.29
N VAL A 105 -7.79 9.84 14.06
CA VAL A 105 -7.64 8.70 13.16
C VAL A 105 -7.58 9.23 11.72
N GLU A 106 -6.70 8.66 10.88
CA GLU A 106 -6.62 9.00 9.46
C GLU A 106 -8.00 8.86 8.80
N SER A 107 -8.43 9.94 8.14
CA SER A 107 -9.73 9.99 7.48
C SER A 107 -9.75 9.15 6.20
N LYS A 108 -10.95 8.83 5.71
CA LYS A 108 -11.12 8.08 4.46
C LYS A 108 -10.58 8.86 3.26
N GLU A 109 -10.71 10.18 3.30
CA GLU A 109 -10.28 11.11 2.26
C GLU A 109 -8.76 11.13 2.14
N PHE A 110 -8.03 11.17 3.27
CA PHE A 110 -6.57 11.09 3.26
C PHE A 110 -6.06 9.73 2.77
N MET A 111 -6.65 8.62 3.23
CA MET A 111 -6.32 7.28 2.70
C MET A 111 -6.58 7.19 1.19
N MET A 112 -7.71 7.74 0.72
CA MET A 112 -8.01 7.78 -0.71
C MET A 112 -7.01 8.62 -1.48
N ALA A 113 -6.65 9.81 -1.00
CA ALA A 113 -5.71 10.71 -1.67
C ALA A 113 -4.32 10.09 -1.84
N ARG A 114 -3.78 9.44 -0.81
CA ARG A 114 -2.46 8.80 -0.91
C ARG A 114 -2.47 7.54 -1.78
N VAL A 115 -3.57 6.79 -1.79
CA VAL A 115 -3.74 5.66 -2.70
C VAL A 115 -3.91 6.13 -4.15
N ASP A 116 -4.66 7.21 -4.39
CA ASP A 116 -4.76 7.85 -5.72
C ASP A 116 -3.37 8.23 -6.21
N ALA A 117 -2.57 8.91 -5.38
CA ALA A 117 -1.20 9.26 -5.71
C ALA A 117 -0.33 8.03 -6.02
N PHE A 118 -0.45 6.94 -5.24
CA PHE A 118 0.27 5.70 -5.54
C PHE A 118 -0.14 5.11 -6.90
N VAL A 119 -1.45 5.01 -7.16
CA VAL A 119 -1.98 4.46 -8.40
C VAL A 119 -1.49 5.28 -9.59
N ASP A 120 -1.68 6.59 -9.56
CA ASP A 120 -1.43 7.46 -10.71
C ASP A 120 0.07 7.65 -10.99
N VAL A 121 0.91 7.77 -9.95
CA VAL A 121 2.34 8.07 -10.10
C VAL A 121 3.20 6.80 -10.23
N HIS A 122 2.83 5.70 -9.57
CA HIS A 122 3.67 4.50 -9.50
C HIS A 122 3.11 3.30 -10.26
N LEU A 123 1.80 3.03 -10.15
CA LEU A 123 1.23 1.80 -10.68
C LEU A 123 0.84 1.91 -12.16
N LEU A 124 0.04 2.92 -12.52
CA LEU A 124 -0.49 3.08 -13.87
C LEU A 124 0.59 3.22 -14.95
N PRO A 125 1.70 3.97 -14.75
CA PRO A 125 2.76 4.05 -15.75
C PRO A 125 3.35 2.68 -16.11
N LEU A 126 3.33 1.72 -15.18
CA LEU A 126 3.87 0.39 -15.41
C LEU A 126 2.99 -0.48 -16.32
N PHE A 127 1.68 -0.23 -16.40
CA PHE A 127 0.80 -1.00 -17.29
C PHE A 127 1.12 -0.82 -18.77
N ALA A 128 1.81 0.26 -19.14
CA ALA A 128 2.23 0.51 -20.52
C ALA A 128 3.61 -0.09 -20.87
N VAL A 129 4.45 -0.38 -19.88
CA VAL A 129 5.87 -0.74 -20.10
C VAL A 129 6.24 -2.14 -19.60
N VAL A 130 5.49 -2.68 -18.65
CA VAL A 130 5.71 -4.05 -18.15
C VAL A 130 5.17 -5.03 -19.18
N ARG A 131 5.99 -6.01 -19.55
CA ARG A 131 5.62 -7.07 -20.49
C ARG A 131 4.53 -7.97 -19.91
N ASP A 132 3.63 -8.47 -20.75
CA ASP A 132 2.47 -9.29 -20.36
C ASP A 132 2.82 -10.51 -19.49
N GLU A 133 4.01 -11.07 -19.65
CA GLU A 133 4.49 -12.22 -18.88
C GLU A 133 5.19 -11.85 -17.55
N HIS A 134 5.18 -10.57 -17.16
CA HIS A 134 5.76 -10.07 -15.91
C HIS A 134 4.69 -9.51 -14.98
N SER A 135 4.93 -9.64 -13.68
CA SER A 135 4.00 -9.19 -12.64
C SER A 135 4.58 -8.02 -11.86
N ILE A 136 3.68 -7.15 -11.39
CA ILE A 136 3.93 -6.09 -10.43
C ILE A 136 3.37 -6.58 -9.09
N VAL A 137 4.18 -6.53 -8.04
CA VAL A 137 3.77 -6.94 -6.69
C VAL A 137 3.63 -5.70 -5.81
N VAL A 138 2.51 -5.61 -5.08
CA VAL A 138 2.28 -4.55 -4.08
C VAL A 138 2.01 -5.20 -2.73
N VAL A 139 2.81 -4.87 -1.72
CA VAL A 139 2.70 -5.42 -0.36
C VAL A 139 2.35 -4.32 0.63
N ALA A 140 1.14 -4.37 1.20
CA ALA A 140 0.65 -3.36 2.12
C ALA A 140 -0.15 -3.99 3.28
N HIS A 141 -1.22 -3.35 3.73
CA HIS A 141 -1.97 -3.72 4.94
C HIS A 141 -3.48 -3.81 4.66
N GLY A 142 -4.23 -4.46 5.53
CA GLY A 142 -5.61 -4.89 5.24
C GLY A 142 -6.57 -3.74 4.92
N ILE A 143 -6.55 -2.64 5.68
CA ILE A 143 -7.48 -1.52 5.43
C ILE A 143 -7.06 -0.79 4.15
N ILE A 144 -5.78 -0.42 4.05
CA ILE A 144 -5.31 0.33 2.87
C ILE A 144 -5.42 -0.47 1.56
N LEU A 145 -5.24 -1.79 1.58
CA LEU A 145 -5.42 -2.65 0.39
C LEU A 145 -6.85 -2.62 -0.14
N ASN A 146 -7.85 -2.48 0.74
CA ASN A 146 -9.24 -2.29 0.31
C ASN A 146 -9.43 -0.94 -0.42
N TYR A 147 -8.75 0.11 0.03
CA TYR A 147 -8.76 1.39 -0.69
C TYR A 147 -8.02 1.29 -2.01
N LEU A 148 -6.86 0.64 -2.04
CA LEU A 148 -6.09 0.40 -3.26
C LEU A 148 -6.90 -0.33 -4.31
N TRP A 149 -7.55 -1.44 -3.94
CA TRP A 149 -8.39 -2.20 -4.85
C TRP A 149 -9.52 -1.34 -5.44
N ARG A 150 -10.31 -0.65 -4.60
CA ARG A 150 -11.38 0.24 -5.08
C ARG A 150 -10.85 1.34 -5.99
N ASN A 151 -9.64 1.82 -5.73
CA ASN A 151 -9.03 2.87 -6.52
C ASN A 151 -8.61 2.37 -7.90
N ILE A 152 -7.98 1.18 -7.96
CA ILE A 152 -7.67 0.48 -9.21
C ILE A 152 -8.95 0.20 -10.00
N LEU A 153 -9.98 -0.37 -9.35
CA LEU A 153 -11.26 -0.70 -9.99
C LEU A 153 -11.89 0.54 -10.66
N LYS A 154 -11.84 1.70 -10.00
CA LYS A 154 -12.30 2.99 -10.53
C LYS A 154 -11.51 3.50 -11.74
N ARG A 155 -10.37 2.90 -12.10
CA ARG A 155 -9.59 3.23 -13.31
C ARG A 155 -10.08 2.48 -14.55
N PHE A 156 -10.97 1.50 -14.41
CA PHE A 156 -11.49 0.71 -15.53
C PHE A 156 -12.99 0.98 -15.74
N PRO A 157 -13.47 1.07 -17.00
CA PRO A 157 -14.90 1.00 -17.28
C PRO A 157 -15.48 -0.32 -16.74
N THR A 158 -16.70 -0.31 -16.20
CA THR A 158 -17.35 -1.51 -15.66
C THR A 158 -17.44 -2.65 -16.68
N ALA A 159 -17.69 -2.32 -17.95
CA ALA A 159 -17.70 -3.27 -19.06
C ALA A 159 -16.34 -3.93 -19.36
N ASN A 160 -15.24 -3.38 -18.82
CA ASN A 160 -13.88 -3.90 -18.99
C ASN A 160 -13.42 -4.77 -17.81
N VAL A 161 -14.27 -4.96 -16.79
CA VAL A 161 -13.93 -5.72 -15.60
C VAL A 161 -14.61 -7.07 -15.64
N ALA A 162 -13.82 -8.14 -15.51
CA ALA A 162 -14.30 -9.51 -15.44
C ALA A 162 -13.85 -10.17 -14.12
N VAL A 163 -14.62 -11.14 -13.66
CA VAL A 163 -14.28 -11.96 -12.49
C VAL A 163 -14.18 -13.40 -12.96
N ALA A 164 -13.06 -14.05 -12.72
CA ALA A 164 -12.91 -15.47 -13.01
C ALA A 164 -13.81 -16.28 -12.08
N ALA A 165 -14.33 -17.42 -12.55
CA ALA A 165 -15.17 -18.31 -11.74
C ALA A 165 -14.47 -18.75 -10.43
N SER A 166 -13.14 -18.88 -10.44
CA SER A 166 -12.31 -19.17 -9.25
C SER A 166 -12.28 -18.03 -8.22
N ALA A 167 -12.56 -16.80 -8.65
CA ALA A 167 -12.61 -15.61 -7.80
C ALA A 167 -14.04 -15.23 -7.40
N ASP A 168 -15.06 -15.76 -8.09
CA ASP A 168 -16.45 -15.46 -7.80
C ASP A 168 -16.86 -16.09 -6.47
N ARG A 169 -17.04 -15.23 -5.46
CA ARG A 169 -17.56 -15.62 -4.14
C ARG A 169 -18.96 -15.03 -3.89
N GLY A 170 -19.66 -14.55 -4.92
CA GLY A 170 -20.91 -13.80 -4.77
C GLY A 170 -20.74 -12.46 -4.04
N LEU A 171 -19.51 -11.94 -3.98
CA LEU A 171 -19.19 -10.66 -3.37
C LEU A 171 -19.28 -9.54 -4.40
N SER A 172 -19.77 -8.36 -3.99
CA SER A 172 -19.65 -7.16 -4.81
C SER A 172 -18.17 -6.83 -5.03
N LEU A 173 -17.81 -6.45 -6.26
CA LEU A 173 -16.45 -6.00 -6.56
C LEU A 173 -16.05 -4.76 -5.77
N ASP A 174 -16.99 -3.94 -5.28
CA ASP A 174 -16.65 -2.82 -4.40
C ASP A 174 -16.17 -3.28 -3.01
N TYR A 175 -16.44 -4.54 -2.65
CA TYR A 175 -16.12 -5.12 -1.35
C TYR A 175 -15.64 -6.57 -1.46
N ILE A 176 -14.32 -6.74 -1.61
CA ILE A 176 -13.65 -8.05 -1.70
C ILE A 176 -13.45 -8.76 -0.35
N GLY A 177 -13.98 -8.19 0.74
CA GLY A 177 -13.92 -8.78 2.08
C GLY A 177 -12.68 -8.40 2.91
N VAL A 178 -12.41 -9.21 3.93
CA VAL A 178 -11.28 -9.01 4.86
C VAL A 178 -10.04 -9.75 4.36
N TRP A 179 -8.89 -9.08 4.45
CA TRP A 179 -7.61 -9.66 4.09
C TRP A 179 -7.08 -10.59 5.17
N SER A 180 -6.61 -11.76 4.76
CA SER A 180 -5.79 -12.62 5.59
C SER A 180 -4.32 -12.21 5.50
N ASN A 181 -3.53 -12.50 6.53
CA ASN A 181 -2.07 -12.31 6.46
C ASN A 181 -1.51 -13.12 5.28
N THR A 182 -0.71 -12.43 4.45
CA THR A 182 -0.16 -12.94 3.18
C THR A 182 -1.20 -13.44 2.17
N GLY A 183 -2.47 -13.07 2.32
CA GLY A 183 -3.50 -13.33 1.32
C GLY A 183 -3.26 -12.54 0.03
N VAL A 184 -3.48 -13.18 -1.10
CA VAL A 184 -3.17 -12.62 -2.44
C VAL A 184 -4.45 -12.25 -3.18
N LEU A 185 -4.51 -11.03 -3.71
CA LEU A 185 -5.43 -10.65 -4.78
C LEU A 185 -4.66 -10.73 -6.10
N ASP A 186 -5.11 -11.61 -6.98
CA ASP A 186 -4.50 -11.83 -8.28
C ASP A 186 -5.32 -11.13 -9.36
N LEU A 187 -4.68 -10.21 -10.08
CA LEU A 187 -5.28 -9.35 -11.09
C LEU A 187 -4.51 -9.52 -12.39
N GLU A 188 -5.24 -9.76 -13.48
CA GLU A 188 -4.70 -9.75 -14.82
C GLU A 188 -5.16 -8.47 -15.53
N VAL A 189 -4.21 -7.66 -15.98
CA VAL A 189 -4.46 -6.45 -16.78
C VAL A 189 -3.94 -6.68 -18.18
N LYS A 190 -4.77 -6.43 -19.20
CA LYS A 190 -4.41 -6.63 -20.61
C LYS A 190 -4.89 -5.47 -21.47
N MET A 191 -4.17 -5.19 -22.55
CA MET A 191 -4.68 -4.31 -23.59
C MET A 191 -5.90 -4.93 -24.27
N ARG A 192 -6.92 -4.13 -24.56
CA ARG A 192 -8.09 -4.57 -25.29
C ARG A 192 -7.69 -4.90 -26.74
N PRO A 193 -8.04 -6.10 -27.26
CA PRO A 193 -7.78 -6.44 -28.65
C PRO A 193 -8.37 -5.41 -29.61
N GLY A 194 -7.60 -5.01 -30.63
CA GLY A 194 -8.07 -4.10 -31.68
C GLY A 194 -7.94 -2.60 -31.39
N VAL A 195 -7.33 -2.20 -30.27
CA VAL A 195 -6.95 -0.81 -30.01
C VAL A 195 -5.46 -0.61 -30.33
N ILE A 196 -5.15 0.16 -31.38
CA ILE A 196 -3.80 0.67 -31.60
C ILE A 196 -3.61 1.85 -30.64
N PRO A 197 -2.59 1.86 -29.76
CA PRO A 197 -2.31 3.04 -28.95
C PRO A 197 -1.97 4.18 -29.90
N VAL A 198 -2.82 5.20 -29.95
CA VAL A 198 -2.43 6.47 -30.57
C VAL A 198 -1.31 7.01 -29.69
N GLN A 199 -0.11 7.18 -30.26
CA GLN A 199 0.95 7.92 -29.57
C GLN A 199 0.47 9.36 -29.39
N GLU A 200 -0.09 9.67 -28.22
CA GLU A 200 -0.25 11.06 -27.82
C GLU A 200 1.16 11.63 -27.64
N LYS A 201 1.55 12.55 -28.53
CA LYS A 201 2.75 13.35 -28.33
C LYS A 201 2.66 14.02 -26.96
N PRO A 202 3.69 13.92 -26.11
CA PRO A 202 3.70 14.66 -24.86
C PRO A 202 3.66 16.16 -25.20
N THR A 203 2.53 16.79 -24.90
CA THR A 203 2.40 18.25 -24.99
C THR A 203 3.02 18.80 -23.71
N TYR A 204 4.35 18.85 -23.67
CA TYR A 204 5.04 19.64 -22.67
C TYR A 204 4.68 21.10 -22.95
N GLY A 205 3.84 21.68 -22.09
CA GLY A 205 3.74 23.14 -21.99
C GLY A 205 5.12 23.72 -21.70
N PRO A 206 5.40 24.96 -22.13
CA PRO A 206 6.71 25.56 -21.95
C PRO A 206 7.08 25.60 -20.46
N PRO A 207 8.37 25.47 -20.09
CA PRO A 207 8.81 25.53 -18.72
C PRO A 207 8.37 26.85 -18.08
N LEU A 208 7.82 26.78 -16.87
CA LEU A 208 7.57 27.96 -16.04
C LEU A 208 8.91 28.68 -15.82
N GLU A 209 9.03 29.89 -16.35
CA GLU A 209 10.13 30.80 -16.06
C GLU A 209 10.22 31.03 -14.55
N VAL A 210 11.37 30.66 -13.99
CA VAL A 210 11.78 31.03 -12.63
C VAL A 210 11.99 32.55 -12.59
N PRO A 211 11.38 33.29 -11.64
CA PRO A 211 11.68 34.71 -11.49
C PRO A 211 13.13 34.91 -11.03
N PRO A 212 13.82 35.97 -11.46
CA PRO A 212 15.20 36.21 -11.07
C PRO A 212 15.29 36.59 -9.58
N THR A 213 16.27 35.96 -8.93
CA THR A 213 16.81 36.32 -7.62
C THR A 213 17.45 37.72 -7.69
N LEU A 214 16.95 38.66 -6.88
CA LEU A 214 17.68 39.88 -6.55
C LEU A 214 18.36 39.69 -5.18
N SER A 215 19.67 39.90 -5.20
CA SER A 215 20.57 39.86 -4.04
C SER A 215 21.08 41.27 -3.72
N SER A 216 21.29 41.53 -2.42
CA SER A 216 22.13 42.57 -1.79
C SER A 216 21.53 44.01 -1.74
N ALA A 217 21.61 44.82 -0.67
CA ALA A 217 22.29 44.77 0.63
C ALA A 217 21.69 45.81 1.63
N GLU A 218 22.01 45.60 2.92
CA GLU A 218 22.04 46.46 4.14
C GLU A 218 21.54 47.92 4.16
N ALA A 219 20.77 48.27 5.23
CA ALA A 219 21.24 49.16 6.32
C ALA A 219 20.14 49.43 7.41
N GLY A 220 20.50 49.19 8.69
CA GLY A 220 20.15 50.02 9.87
C GLY A 220 18.75 49.96 10.55
N PRO A 221 18.65 49.84 11.90
CA PRO A 221 17.39 49.85 12.68
C PRO A 221 17.02 51.28 13.20
N PRO A 222 15.77 51.60 13.62
CA PRO A 222 15.19 51.16 14.91
C PRO A 222 13.64 50.99 15.02
N GLU A 223 13.25 50.31 16.11
CA GLU A 223 12.07 50.41 17.00
C GLU A 223 10.58 50.52 16.54
N LEU A 224 9.79 49.60 17.12
CA LEU A 224 8.42 49.69 17.68
C LEU A 224 7.27 50.25 16.82
N SER A 225 6.35 49.36 16.44
CA SER A 225 4.94 49.42 16.90
C SER A 225 4.10 48.25 16.37
N GLN A 226 3.11 47.89 17.18
CA GLN A 226 2.17 46.78 17.05
C GLN A 226 1.20 46.99 15.86
N GLN A 227 0.86 45.91 15.15
CA GLN A 227 -0.53 45.49 14.92
C GLN A 227 -0.59 44.21 14.07
N TYR A 228 -1.05 43.13 14.71
CA TYR A 228 -1.53 41.93 14.03
C TYR A 228 -2.93 42.21 13.49
N THR A 229 -3.10 42.19 12.18
CA THR A 229 -4.41 41.99 11.54
C THR A 229 -4.30 40.80 10.61
N GLY A 230 -5.04 39.75 10.94
CA GLY A 230 -5.02 38.47 10.24
C GLY A 230 -5.56 38.57 8.81
N LEU A 231 -4.92 37.82 7.92
CA LEU A 231 -5.54 37.38 6.68
C LEU A 231 -5.70 35.86 6.74
N SER A 232 -6.96 35.45 6.90
CA SER A 232 -7.42 34.12 6.50
C SER A 232 -7.15 33.94 5.01
N SER A 233 -6.15 33.13 4.66
CA SER A 233 -6.03 32.60 3.31
C SER A 233 -7.01 31.43 3.17
N SER A 234 -8.23 31.77 2.76
CA SER A 234 -9.19 30.82 2.19
C SER A 234 -8.53 30.13 1.01
N ALA A 235 -8.07 28.89 1.22
CA ALA A 235 -7.56 28.05 0.15
C ALA A 235 -8.73 27.70 -0.77
N THR A 236 -8.73 28.31 -1.94
CA THR A 236 -9.62 28.02 -3.06
C THR A 236 -9.62 26.52 -3.34
N ILE A 237 -10.79 25.89 -3.25
CA ILE A 237 -11.01 24.50 -3.62
C ILE A 237 -10.68 24.37 -5.10
N SER A 238 -9.51 23.79 -5.40
CA SER A 238 -9.13 23.43 -6.77
C SER A 238 -10.08 22.34 -7.28
N ALA A 239 -10.45 22.45 -8.56
CA ALA A 239 -11.35 21.55 -9.28
C ALA A 239 -10.99 20.06 -9.06
N PRO A 240 -11.95 19.12 -9.20
CA PRO A 240 -11.65 17.70 -9.09
C PRO A 240 -10.59 17.32 -10.14
N VAL A 241 -9.40 16.96 -9.68
CA VAL A 241 -8.35 16.39 -10.53
C VAL A 241 -8.95 15.17 -11.21
N SER A 242 -9.09 15.23 -12.54
CA SER A 242 -9.66 14.13 -13.33
C SER A 242 -8.77 12.89 -13.13
N ARG A 243 -9.35 11.80 -12.63
CA ARG A 243 -8.64 10.53 -12.45
C ARG A 243 -8.37 9.92 -13.83
N PRO A 244 -7.14 9.46 -14.13
CA PRO A 244 -6.86 8.80 -15.40
C PRO A 244 -7.78 7.59 -15.58
N MET A 245 -8.43 7.46 -16.73
CA MET A 245 -9.22 6.27 -17.07
C MET A 245 -8.43 5.37 -18.01
N LEU A 246 -8.66 4.06 -17.94
CA LEU A 246 -8.03 3.04 -18.78
C LEU A 246 -9.07 2.39 -19.72
N PRO A 247 -9.69 3.14 -20.65
CA PRO A 247 -10.75 2.61 -21.52
C PRO A 247 -10.25 1.51 -22.46
N HIS A 248 -8.94 1.47 -22.71
CA HIS A 248 -8.29 0.54 -23.63
C HIS A 248 -7.68 -0.68 -22.93
N MET A 249 -7.86 -0.83 -21.61
CA MET A 249 -7.38 -1.99 -20.87
C MET A 249 -8.56 -2.78 -20.28
N LEU A 250 -8.35 -4.08 -20.16
CA LEU A 250 -9.23 -5.05 -19.52
C LEU A 250 -8.62 -5.42 -18.16
N LEU A 251 -9.46 -5.59 -17.15
CA LEU A 251 -9.09 -6.05 -15.83
C LEU A 251 -9.83 -7.36 -15.53
N ALA A 252 -9.11 -8.43 -15.21
CA ALA A 252 -9.69 -9.69 -14.76
C ALA A 252 -9.24 -10.01 -13.34
N VAL A 253 -10.19 -10.20 -12.42
CA VAL A 253 -9.93 -10.69 -11.06
C VAL A 253 -9.80 -12.21 -11.10
N LYS A 254 -8.60 -12.73 -10.88
CA LYS A 254 -8.27 -14.16 -11.01
C LYS A 254 -8.46 -14.92 -9.70
N ALA A 255 -8.12 -14.29 -8.58
CA ALA A 255 -8.33 -14.82 -7.24
C ALA A 255 -8.44 -13.70 -6.21
N VAL A 256 -9.25 -13.89 -5.16
CA VAL A 256 -9.42 -12.95 -4.06
C VAL A 256 -9.02 -13.59 -2.74
N ASN A 257 -8.06 -12.99 -2.03
CA ASN A 257 -7.54 -13.46 -0.76
C ASN A 257 -7.11 -14.95 -0.82
N ASN A 258 -6.35 -15.32 -1.87
CA ASN A 258 -5.81 -16.66 -2.04
C ASN A 258 -4.72 -16.95 -0.99
N LEU A 259 -4.76 -18.16 -0.43
CA LEU A 259 -3.88 -18.66 0.64
C LEU A 259 -3.26 -20.02 0.31
N GLU A 260 -3.22 -20.44 -0.96
CA GLU A 260 -2.68 -21.74 -1.39
C GLU A 260 -1.26 -22.01 -0.87
N HIS A 261 -0.40 -21.00 -0.80
CA HIS A 261 0.95 -21.09 -0.25
C HIS A 261 0.98 -21.47 1.24
N LEU A 262 -0.13 -21.31 1.95
CA LEU A 262 -0.25 -21.65 3.37
C LEU A 262 -0.78 -23.07 3.59
N ASN A 263 -1.10 -23.83 2.54
CA ASN A 263 -1.55 -25.20 2.66
C ASN A 263 -0.55 -26.03 3.50
N GLY A 264 -1.07 -26.67 4.54
CA GLY A 264 -0.28 -27.46 5.49
C GLY A 264 0.61 -26.65 6.47
N LEU A 265 0.59 -25.31 6.45
CA LEU A 265 1.30 -24.51 7.45
C LEU A 265 0.53 -24.53 8.77
N LYS A 266 1.14 -25.07 9.83
CA LYS A 266 0.57 -25.06 11.19
C LYS A 266 1.24 -23.98 12.02
N LYS A 267 0.47 -23.28 12.87
CA LYS A 267 1.03 -22.43 13.91
C LYS A 267 1.79 -23.29 14.92
N THR A 268 2.97 -22.82 15.32
CA THR A 268 3.75 -23.48 16.36
C THR A 268 3.02 -23.45 17.70
N ARG A 269 3.04 -24.56 18.44
CA ARG A 269 2.42 -24.68 19.76
C ARG A 269 3.18 -23.83 20.80
N GLY A 270 2.50 -23.45 21.88
CA GLY A 270 3.13 -22.73 23.00
C GLY A 270 3.36 -21.22 22.78
N GLY A 271 2.67 -20.59 21.83
CA GLY A 271 2.71 -19.13 21.63
C GLY A 271 3.92 -18.58 20.88
N ILE A 272 4.93 -19.41 20.60
CA ILE A 272 6.18 -19.02 19.92
C ILE A 272 5.93 -18.38 18.55
N GLY A 273 4.90 -18.84 17.83
CA GLY A 273 4.52 -18.31 16.51
C GLY A 273 3.99 -16.87 16.53
N SER A 274 3.53 -16.41 17.69
CA SER A 274 3.00 -15.05 17.89
C SER A 274 4.06 -14.07 18.42
N LEU A 275 5.24 -14.57 18.82
CA LEU A 275 6.34 -13.72 19.27
C LEU A 275 6.97 -12.98 18.09
N LYS A 276 7.46 -11.76 18.37
CA LYS A 276 8.27 -10.97 17.43
C LYS A 276 9.42 -11.83 16.92
N HIS A 277 9.60 -11.87 15.61
CA HIS A 277 10.73 -12.57 15.02
C HIS A 277 12.04 -11.88 15.38
N ASP A 278 13.00 -12.66 15.83
CA ASP A 278 14.36 -12.23 16.09
C ASP A 278 15.27 -12.95 15.08
N PRO A 279 15.90 -12.23 14.14
CA PRO A 279 16.73 -12.83 13.10
C PRO A 279 17.98 -13.53 13.66
N THR A 280 18.35 -13.28 14.92
CA THR A 280 19.46 -13.98 15.58
C THR A 280 19.06 -15.37 16.09
N GLN A 281 17.76 -15.66 16.18
CA GLN A 281 17.27 -16.98 16.60
C GLN A 281 17.44 -18.00 15.47
N LYS A 282 18.19 -19.06 15.77
CA LYS A 282 18.44 -20.17 14.85
C LYS A 282 17.17 -21.01 14.64
N THR A 283 16.77 -21.24 13.38
CA THR A 283 15.66 -22.15 13.08
C THR A 283 16.04 -23.60 13.39
N MET A 284 15.08 -24.47 13.71
CA MET A 284 15.37 -25.88 13.94
C MET A 284 16.08 -26.54 12.75
N GLU A 285 15.80 -26.12 11.51
CA GLU A 285 16.51 -26.66 10.34
C GLU A 285 18.02 -26.38 10.37
N SER A 286 18.44 -25.28 11.00
CA SER A 286 19.87 -24.96 11.15
C SER A 286 20.61 -25.91 12.10
N PHE A 287 19.89 -26.56 13.03
CA PHE A 287 20.43 -27.62 13.90
C PHE A 287 20.52 -28.96 13.18
N PHE A 288 19.69 -29.19 12.15
CA PHE A 288 19.69 -30.39 11.33
C PHE A 288 20.51 -30.25 10.03
N LYS A 289 21.47 -29.32 9.98
CA LYS A 289 22.40 -29.22 8.84
C LYS A 289 22.98 -30.62 8.55
N LYS A 290 22.68 -31.10 7.34
CA LYS A 290 23.06 -32.42 6.80
C LYS A 290 24.49 -32.77 7.20
N ARG A 291 24.67 -33.92 7.86
CA ARG A 291 25.89 -34.69 7.67
C ARG A 291 25.98 -34.94 6.17
N THR A 292 26.87 -34.19 5.54
CA THR A 292 27.39 -34.54 4.21
C THR A 292 28.62 -35.38 4.55
N ASP A 293 28.70 -36.55 3.94
CA ASP A 293 29.61 -37.66 4.27
C ASP A 293 31.06 -37.26 4.60
#